data_AF-A0A3D1XLB3-F1
#
_entry.id   AF-A0A3D1XLB3-F1
#
_cell.length_a   1.000
_cell.length_b   1.000
_cell.length_c   1.000
_cell.angle_alpha   90.00
_cell.angle_beta   90.00
_cell.angle_gamma   90.00
#
_symmetry.space_group_name_H-M   'P 1'
#
loop_
_entity.id
_entity.type
_entity.pdbx_description
1 polymer ?
#
loop_
_entity_poly.entity_id
_entity_poly.type
_entity_poly.pdbx_seq_one_letter_code
_entity_poly.pdbx_strand_id
1 'polypeptide(L)'
;MLKALELCRQHPVLPDYQLRRQLRLHKKLIKAEHMKGEEIRSFLFSILGDGDSEKTLRLMHETEILEQVLPEFGLAHCKVNHDFYHHYTADEHSLRIIRFLEEMESAILSNPTDLVTIYKEYPNKKTLKFAALLQSAGTLSGMDGESGLTGFLKFIGDRLHLKTDEKELLEFLIKNIYEMVETALHQDIHQSTVIQKFAQIVDNQE
;
A
#
# COMPACT_ATOMS: atom_id res chain seq x y z
N MET A 1 7.11 21.38 4.22
CA MET A 1 7.53 19.98 3.98
C MET A 1 6.64 19.28 2.96
N LEU A 2 5.32 19.14 3.18
CA LEU A 2 4.43 18.56 2.15
C LEU A 2 4.50 19.31 0.81
N LYS A 3 4.59 20.65 0.84
CA LYS A 3 4.81 21.45 -0.37
C LYS A 3 6.16 21.17 -1.07
N ALA A 4 7.21 20.83 -0.32
CA ALA A 4 8.50 20.47 -0.91
C ALA A 4 8.42 19.10 -1.61
N LEU A 5 7.72 18.13 -1.00
CA LEU A 5 7.41 16.85 -1.63
C LEU A 5 6.57 17.07 -2.90
N GLU A 6 5.54 17.91 -2.82
CA GLU A 6 4.71 18.28 -3.97
C GLU A 6 5.53 18.90 -5.11
N LEU A 7 6.48 19.78 -4.79
CA LEU A 7 7.37 20.37 -5.80
C LEU A 7 8.33 19.33 -6.42
N CYS A 8 8.80 18.36 -5.63
CA CYS A 8 9.62 17.24 -6.15
C CYS A 8 8.80 16.23 -6.98
N ARG A 9 7.48 16.21 -6.83
CA ARG A 9 6.55 15.47 -7.71
C ARG A 9 6.31 16.21 -9.00
N GLN A 10 6.01 17.51 -8.91
CA GLN A 10 5.70 18.37 -10.07
C GLN A 10 6.92 18.60 -10.98
N HIS A 11 8.11 18.67 -10.38
CA HIS A 11 9.37 18.74 -11.10
C HIS A 11 10.11 17.45 -10.79
N PRO A 12 10.48 16.61 -11.77
CA PRO A 12 11.05 15.26 -11.56
C PRO A 12 12.49 15.29 -10.99
N VAL A 13 12.70 16.08 -9.95
CA VAL A 13 13.96 16.39 -9.30
C VAL A 13 13.98 15.67 -7.96
N LEU A 14 15.05 14.95 -7.68
CA LEU A 14 15.26 14.37 -6.37
C LEU A 14 15.81 15.42 -5.42
N PRO A 15 15.30 15.50 -4.18
CA PRO A 15 15.89 16.37 -3.18
C PRO A 15 17.33 15.93 -2.91
N ASP A 16 18.22 16.90 -2.84
CA ASP A 16 19.60 16.68 -2.46
C ASP A 16 19.72 16.26 -0.99
N TYR A 17 20.95 15.92 -0.57
CA TYR A 17 21.19 15.51 0.80
C TYR A 17 20.77 16.57 1.83
N GLN A 18 20.97 17.86 1.53
CA GLN A 18 20.64 18.94 2.45
C GLN A 18 19.13 19.01 2.67
N LEU A 19 18.34 18.99 1.61
CA LEU A 19 16.89 19.03 1.66
C LEU A 19 16.33 17.78 2.36
N ARG A 20 16.82 16.57 2.03
CA ARG A 20 16.44 15.34 2.73
C ARG A 20 16.71 15.42 4.23
N ARG A 21 17.88 15.93 4.63
CA ARG A 21 18.22 16.15 6.04
C ARG A 21 17.26 17.14 6.70
N GLN A 22 16.93 18.24 6.04
CA GLN A 22 15.99 19.24 6.58
C GLN A 22 14.58 18.67 6.75
N LEU A 23 14.10 17.89 5.78
CA LEU A 23 12.84 17.15 5.86
C LEU A 23 12.82 16.24 7.09
N ARG A 24 13.85 15.42 7.27
CA ARG A 24 13.94 14.50 8.42
C ARG A 24 14.02 15.22 9.76
N LEU A 25 14.78 16.32 9.86
CA LEU A 25 14.91 17.10 11.10
C LEU A 25 13.58 17.73 11.53
N HIS A 26 12.78 18.16 10.56
CA HIS A 26 11.53 18.86 10.82
C HIS A 26 10.29 17.96 10.73
N LYS A 27 10.43 16.66 10.45
CA LYS A 27 9.32 15.72 10.25
C LYS A 27 8.23 15.84 11.30
N LYS A 28 8.58 16.11 12.57
CA LYS A 28 7.66 16.29 13.71
C LYS A 28 6.65 17.44 13.55
N LEU A 29 6.83 18.35 12.60
CA LEU A 29 5.82 19.38 12.27
C LEU A 29 4.67 18.81 11.43
N ILE A 30 4.89 17.69 10.76
CA ILE A 30 3.85 16.87 10.13
C ILE A 30 3.55 15.77 11.14
N LYS A 31 2.35 15.75 11.69
CA LYS A 31 1.89 14.58 12.45
C LYS A 31 0.42 14.36 12.15
N ALA A 32 0.06 13.11 11.92
CA ALA A 32 -1.31 12.71 11.65
C ALA A 32 -2.30 13.21 12.71
N GLU A 33 -1.91 13.24 14.00
CA GLU A 33 -2.73 13.74 15.11
C GLU A 33 -3.14 15.22 14.98
N HIS A 34 -2.38 16.03 14.23
CA HIS A 34 -2.62 17.47 14.06
C HIS A 34 -3.16 17.83 12.68
N MET A 35 -3.36 16.85 11.81
CA MET A 35 -3.83 17.05 10.45
C MET A 35 -5.27 16.56 10.32
N LYS A 36 -6.08 17.19 9.47
CA LYS A 36 -7.42 16.70 9.18
C LYS A 36 -7.32 15.41 8.36
N GLY A 37 -8.10 14.40 8.72
CA GLY A 37 -8.13 13.11 8.04
C GLY A 37 -8.34 13.21 6.53
N GLU A 38 -9.28 14.06 6.11
CA GLU A 38 -9.55 14.32 4.68
C GLU A 38 -8.37 14.94 3.94
N GLU A 39 -7.60 15.83 4.59
CA GLU A 39 -6.40 16.45 4.00
C GLU A 39 -5.30 15.40 3.81
N ILE A 40 -5.09 14.55 4.81
CA ILE A 40 -4.14 13.42 4.73
C ILE A 40 -4.56 12.46 3.62
N ARG A 41 -5.83 12.05 3.58
CA ARG A 41 -6.37 11.17 2.55
C ARG A 41 -6.14 11.76 1.17
N SER A 42 -6.51 13.02 0.98
CA SER A 42 -6.35 13.70 -0.32
C SER A 42 -4.90 13.76 -0.76
N PHE A 43 -3.97 14.03 0.16
CA PHE A 43 -2.54 14.01 -0.12
C PHE A 43 -2.03 12.60 -0.48
N LEU A 44 -2.36 11.58 0.31
CA LEU A 44 -1.94 10.19 0.04
C LEU A 44 -2.53 9.66 -1.27
N PHE A 45 -3.84 9.83 -1.50
CA PHE A 45 -4.52 9.36 -2.72
C PHE A 45 -4.17 10.19 -3.96
N SER A 46 -3.64 11.40 -3.78
CA SER A 46 -2.97 12.12 -4.85
C SER A 46 -1.69 11.39 -5.23
N ILE A 47 -0.80 11.08 -4.28
CA ILE A 47 0.45 10.35 -4.53
C ILE A 47 0.19 8.99 -5.16
N LEU A 48 -0.72 8.18 -4.59
CA LEU A 48 -1.04 6.84 -5.10
C LEU A 48 -1.65 6.87 -6.51
N GLY A 49 -2.19 8.02 -6.94
CA GLY A 49 -2.70 8.23 -8.28
C GLY A 49 -1.62 8.51 -9.33
N ASP A 50 -0.41 8.84 -8.91
CA ASP A 50 0.70 9.10 -9.82
C ASP A 50 1.26 7.79 -10.41
N GLY A 51 1.90 7.90 -11.57
CA GLY A 51 2.64 6.80 -12.20
C GLY A 51 3.99 6.50 -11.54
N ASP A 52 4.50 7.40 -10.69
CA ASP A 52 5.76 7.32 -9.96
C ASP A 52 5.57 7.45 -8.43
N SER A 53 4.43 6.97 -7.93
CA SER A 53 4.09 6.99 -6.51
C SER A 53 5.14 6.29 -5.64
N GLU A 54 5.78 5.21 -6.11
CA GLU A 54 6.82 4.53 -5.32
C GLU A 54 7.98 5.46 -4.99
N LYS A 55 8.46 6.24 -5.95
CA LYS A 55 9.61 7.15 -5.76
C LYS A 55 9.30 8.19 -4.68
N THR A 56 8.08 8.72 -4.70
CA THR A 56 7.61 9.69 -3.72
C THR A 56 7.43 9.06 -2.34
N LEU A 57 6.80 7.89 -2.27
CA LEU A 57 6.59 7.16 -1.01
C LEU A 57 7.91 6.72 -0.40
N ARG A 58 8.87 6.27 -1.21
CA ARG A 58 10.24 5.94 -0.78
C ARG A 58 10.96 7.14 -0.21
N LEU A 59 10.89 8.30 -0.87
CA LEU A 59 11.45 9.53 -0.32
C LEU A 59 10.80 9.91 1.02
N MET A 60 9.48 9.78 1.14
CA MET A 60 8.77 10.02 2.39
C MET A 60 9.21 9.04 3.48
N HIS A 61 9.41 7.77 3.15
CA HIS A 61 9.89 6.74 4.07
C HIS A 61 11.34 7.00 4.53
N GLU A 62 12.26 7.28 3.60
CA GLU A 62 13.67 7.60 3.89
C GLU A 62 13.83 8.87 4.76
N THR A 63 12.87 9.79 4.69
CA THR A 63 12.83 11.01 5.51
C THR A 63 11.97 10.87 6.76
N GLU A 64 11.44 9.68 7.01
CA GLU A 64 10.54 9.32 8.10
C GLU A 64 9.26 10.19 8.17
N ILE A 65 8.84 10.75 7.03
CA ILE A 65 7.61 11.53 6.88
C ILE A 65 6.42 10.58 6.66
N LEU A 66 6.63 9.46 5.97
CA LEU A 66 5.54 8.53 5.65
C LEU A 66 4.85 8.01 6.91
N GLU A 67 5.62 7.66 7.94
CA GLU A 67 5.12 7.17 9.23
C GLU A 67 4.49 8.30 10.07
N GLN A 68 4.80 9.56 9.78
CA GLN A 68 4.10 10.68 10.43
C GLN A 68 2.72 10.92 9.80
N VAL A 69 2.57 10.67 8.51
CA VAL A 69 1.32 10.86 7.74
C VAL A 69 0.41 9.63 7.86
N LEU A 70 1.00 8.45 7.81
CA LEU A 70 0.37 7.12 7.90
C LEU A 70 1.06 6.30 9.00
N PRO A 71 0.78 6.57 10.29
CA PRO A 71 1.40 5.87 11.42
C PRO A 71 1.29 4.35 11.37
N GLU A 72 0.22 3.86 10.76
CA GLU A 72 -0.07 2.43 10.57
C GLU A 72 0.99 1.76 9.71
N PHE A 73 1.50 2.43 8.67
CA PHE A 73 2.63 1.94 7.88
C PHE A 73 3.90 1.83 8.75
N GLY A 74 4.08 2.74 9.71
CA GLY A 74 5.21 2.72 10.64
C GLY A 74 5.29 1.46 11.50
N LEU A 75 4.20 0.70 11.66
CA LEU A 75 4.20 -0.60 12.35
C LEU A 75 5.04 -1.65 11.61
N ALA A 76 5.15 -1.52 10.28
CA ALA A 76 5.95 -2.40 9.42
C ALA A 76 7.44 -2.03 9.38
N HIS A 77 7.84 -0.91 10.00
CA HIS A 77 9.19 -0.38 9.85
C HIS A 77 10.27 -1.35 10.37
N CYS A 78 11.20 -1.71 9.49
CA CYS A 78 12.29 -2.66 9.74
C CYS A 78 11.83 -4.01 10.35
N LYS A 79 10.58 -4.43 10.10
CA LYS A 79 10.08 -5.73 10.56
C LYS A 79 10.44 -6.81 9.55
N VAL A 80 11.07 -7.87 10.02
CA VAL A 80 11.42 -9.03 9.18
C VAL A 80 10.43 -10.14 9.46
N ASN A 81 9.79 -10.64 8.40
CA ASN A 81 9.02 -11.88 8.44
C ASN A 81 9.98 -13.03 8.10
N HIS A 82 10.15 -13.98 9.01
CA HIS A 82 11.03 -15.12 8.80
C HIS A 82 10.28 -16.24 8.07
N ASP A 83 10.08 -16.09 6.76
CA ASP A 83 9.64 -17.17 5.88
C ASP A 83 10.39 -17.15 4.55
N PHE A 84 10.18 -18.19 3.72
CA PHE A 84 10.89 -18.37 2.45
C PHE A 84 10.58 -17.29 1.40
N TYR A 85 9.49 -16.54 1.57
CA TYR A 85 8.99 -15.60 0.57
C TYR A 85 9.36 -14.15 0.91
N HIS A 86 9.64 -13.84 2.18
CA HIS A 86 10.02 -12.50 2.65
C HIS A 86 11.54 -12.26 2.67
N HIS A 87 12.09 -11.87 1.52
CA HIS A 87 13.49 -11.45 1.38
C HIS A 87 13.76 -10.02 1.86
N TYR A 88 12.71 -9.23 2.09
CA TYR A 88 12.77 -7.81 2.44
C TYR A 88 12.02 -7.59 3.75
N THR A 89 12.36 -6.51 4.46
CA THR A 89 11.54 -6.03 5.57
C THR A 89 10.14 -5.66 5.07
N ALA A 90 9.15 -5.74 5.96
CA ALA A 90 7.74 -5.56 5.63
C ALA A 90 7.44 -4.20 4.98
N ASP A 91 8.11 -3.13 5.43
CA ASP A 91 8.05 -1.80 4.83
C ASP A 91 8.61 -1.76 3.39
N GLU A 92 9.80 -2.31 3.19
CA GLU A 92 10.44 -2.38 1.86
C GLU A 92 9.64 -3.27 0.91
N HIS A 93 9.09 -4.38 1.40
CA HIS A 93 8.24 -5.26 0.61
C HIS A 93 7.01 -4.53 0.07
N SER A 94 6.32 -3.77 0.92
CA SER A 94 5.17 -2.95 0.53
C SER A 94 5.52 -1.91 -0.54
N LEU A 95 6.66 -1.22 -0.43
CA LEU A 95 7.13 -0.26 -1.44
C LEU A 95 7.45 -0.96 -2.78
N ARG A 96 8.07 -2.15 -2.74
CA ARG A 96 8.36 -2.92 -3.95
C ARG A 96 7.10 -3.40 -4.67
N ILE A 97 6.02 -3.69 -3.95
CA ILE A 97 4.72 -4.01 -4.59
C ILE A 97 4.20 -2.80 -5.36
N ILE A 98 4.25 -1.59 -4.78
CA ILE A 98 3.83 -0.39 -5.51
C ILE A 98 4.66 -0.18 -6.77
N ARG A 99 5.98 -0.36 -6.70
CA ARG A 99 6.84 -0.30 -7.89
C ARG A 99 6.41 -1.31 -8.95
N PHE A 100 6.12 -2.56 -8.55
CA PHE A 100 5.67 -3.59 -9.49
C PHE A 100 4.35 -3.23 -10.16
N LEU A 101 3.39 -2.68 -9.41
CA LEU A 101 2.12 -2.18 -9.93
C LEU A 101 2.35 -1.05 -10.97
N GLU A 102 3.31 -0.17 -10.75
CA GLU A 102 3.67 0.90 -11.70
C GLU A 102 4.40 0.40 -12.94
N GLU A 103 5.25 -0.61 -12.81
CA GLU A 103 5.93 -1.28 -13.94
C GLU A 103 4.92 -2.01 -14.84
N MET A 104 3.80 -2.51 -14.27
CA MET A 104 2.67 -3.03 -15.06
C MET A 104 1.93 -1.93 -15.82
N GLU A 105 1.68 -0.78 -15.20
CA GLU A 105 1.02 0.36 -15.87
C GLU A 105 1.84 0.86 -17.07
N SER A 106 3.14 1.01 -16.88
CA SER A 106 4.08 1.53 -17.89
C SER A 106 4.48 0.52 -18.97
N ALA A 107 3.94 -0.70 -18.93
CA ALA A 107 4.25 -1.81 -19.85
C ALA A 107 5.74 -2.16 -19.92
N ILE A 108 6.51 -1.81 -18.87
CA ILE A 108 7.91 -2.22 -18.75
C ILE A 108 7.97 -3.74 -18.60
N LEU A 109 6.96 -4.33 -17.94
CA LEU A 109 6.78 -5.76 -17.84
C LEU A 109 6.06 -6.28 -19.10
N SER A 110 6.68 -7.23 -19.77
CA SER A 110 6.12 -7.92 -20.95
C SER A 110 5.58 -9.32 -20.63
N ASN A 111 5.67 -9.77 -19.38
CA ASN A 111 5.22 -11.09 -18.95
C ASN A 111 4.84 -11.05 -17.44
N PRO A 112 3.66 -11.55 -17.05
CA PRO A 112 2.55 -12.04 -17.91
C PRO A 112 1.70 -10.89 -18.49
N THR A 113 1.48 -10.94 -19.80
CA THR A 113 0.75 -9.90 -20.58
C THR A 113 -0.69 -9.71 -20.13
N ASP A 114 -1.33 -10.79 -19.66
CA ASP A 114 -2.73 -10.76 -19.21
C ASP A 114 -2.88 -9.92 -17.92
N LEU A 115 -1.96 -10.05 -16.96
CA LEU A 115 -1.98 -9.25 -15.72
C LEU A 115 -1.76 -7.76 -16.01
N VAL A 116 -0.89 -7.43 -16.95
CA VAL A 116 -0.67 -6.04 -17.39
C VAL A 116 -1.95 -5.43 -17.93
N THR A 117 -2.72 -6.20 -18.71
CA THR A 117 -3.99 -5.74 -19.29
C THR A 117 -5.05 -5.55 -18.21
N ILE A 118 -5.21 -6.54 -17.32
CA ILE A 118 -6.15 -6.48 -16.18
C ILE A 118 -5.83 -5.28 -15.29
N TYR A 119 -4.57 -5.10 -14.92
CA TYR A 119 -4.17 -3.99 -14.07
C TYR A 119 -4.47 -2.63 -14.73
N LYS A 120 -4.18 -2.48 -16.03
CA LYS A 120 -4.45 -1.23 -16.75
C LYS A 120 -5.92 -0.84 -16.76
N GLU A 121 -6.81 -1.82 -16.91
CA GLU A 121 -8.27 -1.61 -16.95
C GLU A 121 -8.89 -1.47 -15.56
N TYR A 122 -8.16 -1.83 -14.50
CA TYR A 122 -8.66 -1.79 -13.14
C TYR A 122 -9.00 -0.36 -12.66
N PRO A 123 -10.22 -0.08 -12.18
CA PRO A 123 -10.63 1.27 -11.80
C PRO A 123 -10.06 1.72 -10.44
N ASN A 124 -9.88 0.80 -9.49
CA ASN A 124 -9.59 1.12 -8.08
C ASN A 124 -8.09 1.04 -7.73
N LYS A 125 -7.20 1.42 -8.67
CA LYS A 125 -5.73 1.34 -8.51
C LYS A 125 -5.20 2.01 -7.24
N LYS A 126 -5.79 3.15 -6.85
CA LYS A 126 -5.39 3.89 -5.65
C LYS A 126 -5.63 3.08 -4.38
N THR A 127 -6.81 2.47 -4.27
CA THR A 127 -7.18 1.62 -3.14
C THR A 127 -6.34 0.35 -3.11
N LEU A 128 -6.04 -0.25 -4.26
CA LEU A 128 -5.15 -1.41 -4.36
C LEU A 128 -3.71 -1.08 -3.90
N LYS A 129 -3.14 0.03 -4.37
CA LYS A 129 -1.82 0.50 -3.89
C LYS A 129 -1.86 0.82 -2.39
N PHE A 130 -2.97 1.40 -1.89
CA PHE A 130 -3.14 1.67 -0.46
C PHE A 130 -3.20 0.38 0.38
N ALA A 131 -3.91 -0.64 -0.09
CA ALA A 131 -3.93 -1.96 0.53
C ALA A 131 -2.53 -2.58 0.58
N ALA A 132 -1.76 -2.47 -0.51
CA ALA A 132 -0.37 -2.95 -0.55
C ALA A 132 0.54 -2.27 0.48
N LEU A 133 0.32 -0.98 0.80
CA LEU A 133 1.06 -0.31 1.89
C LEU A 133 0.71 -0.89 3.26
N LEU A 134 -0.57 -1.21 3.49
CA LEU A 134 -1.09 -1.58 4.82
C LEU A 134 -1.09 -3.09 5.10
N GLN A 135 -0.92 -3.93 4.08
CA GLN A 135 -1.06 -5.39 4.20
C GLN A 135 -0.25 -5.98 5.35
N SER A 136 0.99 -5.51 5.56
CA SER A 136 1.89 -6.03 6.59
C SER A 136 1.61 -5.42 7.96
N ALA A 137 1.11 -4.19 8.00
CA ALA A 137 0.74 -3.50 9.24
C ALA A 137 -0.45 -4.17 9.94
N GLY A 138 -1.41 -4.71 9.18
CA GLY A 138 -2.57 -5.42 9.73
C GLY A 138 -2.16 -6.57 10.65
N THR A 139 -1.25 -7.43 10.19
CA THR A 139 -0.70 -8.56 10.96
C THR A 139 0.17 -8.10 12.14
N LEU A 140 0.87 -6.97 12.00
CA LEU A 140 1.84 -6.47 12.99
C LEU A 140 1.21 -5.59 14.08
N SER A 141 -0.05 -5.21 13.96
CA SER A 141 -0.77 -4.38 14.92
C SER A 141 -0.95 -5.02 16.30
N GLY A 142 -0.62 -6.32 16.45
CA GLY A 142 -0.85 -7.08 17.69
C GLY A 142 -2.33 -7.27 18.00
N MET A 143 -3.20 -6.96 17.04
CA MET A 143 -4.63 -7.19 17.12
C MET A 143 -4.90 -8.60 16.58
N ASP A 144 -4.84 -9.59 17.47
CA ASP A 144 -5.01 -10.99 17.09
C ASP A 144 -6.44 -11.28 16.58
N GLY A 145 -6.54 -12.01 15.46
CA GLY A 145 -7.80 -12.49 14.88
C GLY A 145 -8.56 -11.49 13.99
N GLU A 146 -9.62 -11.96 13.33
CA GLU A 146 -10.42 -11.18 12.39
C GLU A 146 -11.02 -9.90 13.00
N SER A 147 -11.39 -9.94 14.29
CA SER A 147 -11.93 -8.79 15.01
C SER A 147 -10.89 -7.68 15.18
N GLY A 148 -9.62 -8.06 15.35
CA GLY A 148 -8.49 -7.16 15.46
C GLY A 148 -8.22 -6.42 14.15
N LEU A 149 -8.05 -7.18 13.06
CA LEU A 149 -7.86 -6.61 11.73
C LEU A 149 -9.04 -5.72 11.30
N THR A 150 -10.27 -6.15 11.54
CA THR A 150 -11.46 -5.35 11.22
C THR A 150 -11.49 -4.04 12.02
N GLY A 151 -11.11 -4.09 13.31
CA GLY A 151 -10.98 -2.89 14.15
C GLY A 151 -9.90 -1.92 13.63
N PHE A 152 -8.74 -2.44 13.23
CA PHE A 152 -7.64 -1.68 12.65
C PHE A 152 -8.06 -0.97 11.35
N LEU A 153 -8.68 -1.70 10.43
CA LEU A 153 -9.14 -1.15 9.15
C LEU A 153 -10.25 -0.12 9.33
N LYS A 154 -11.18 -0.38 10.27
CA LYS A 154 -12.21 0.60 10.64
C LYS A 154 -11.60 1.88 11.17
N PHE A 155 -10.61 1.78 12.06
CA PHE A 155 -9.89 2.94 12.59
C PHE A 155 -9.24 3.77 11.47
N ILE A 156 -8.54 3.13 10.53
CA ILE A 156 -7.93 3.81 9.38
C ILE A 156 -9.00 4.46 8.50
N GLY A 157 -10.06 3.72 8.19
CA GLY A 157 -11.15 4.19 7.35
C GLY A 157 -11.85 5.41 7.93
N ASP A 158 -12.05 5.44 9.25
CA ASP A 158 -12.66 6.56 9.94
C ASP A 158 -11.68 7.74 10.07
N ARG A 159 -10.41 7.48 10.43
CA ARG A 159 -9.36 8.49 10.53
C ARG A 159 -9.11 9.22 9.21
N LEU A 160 -9.15 8.51 8.09
CA LEU A 160 -8.90 9.05 6.76
C LEU A 160 -10.17 9.48 6.03
N HIS A 161 -11.36 9.27 6.59
CA HIS A 161 -12.63 9.53 5.90
C HIS A 161 -12.72 8.82 4.55
N LEU A 162 -12.33 7.54 4.50
CA LEU A 162 -12.50 6.73 3.30
C LEU A 162 -13.99 6.61 2.97
N LYS A 163 -14.30 6.52 1.68
CA LYS A 163 -15.66 6.23 1.23
C LYS A 163 -16.04 4.78 1.56
N THR A 164 -17.32 4.47 1.57
CA THR A 164 -17.83 3.13 1.92
C THR A 164 -17.26 2.04 1.00
N ASP A 165 -17.30 2.27 -0.31
CA ASP A 165 -16.71 1.40 -1.33
C ASP A 165 -15.20 1.19 -1.14
N GLU A 166 -14.47 2.27 -0.84
CA GLU A 166 -13.03 2.21 -0.55
C GLU A 166 -12.74 1.39 0.72
N LYS A 167 -13.56 1.50 1.77
CA LYS A 167 -13.42 0.73 3.02
C LYS A 167 -13.65 -0.76 2.77
N GLU A 168 -14.74 -1.09 2.08
CA GLU A 168 -15.12 -2.47 1.77
C GLU A 168 -14.05 -3.16 0.92
N LEU A 169 -13.57 -2.49 -0.14
CA LEU A 169 -12.51 -3.02 -0.99
C LEU A 169 -11.19 -3.17 -0.22
N LEU A 170 -10.80 -2.17 0.57
CA LEU A 170 -9.58 -2.24 1.39
C LEU A 170 -9.62 -3.43 2.36
N GLU A 171 -10.78 -3.64 3.00
CA GLU A 171 -11.00 -4.75 3.91
C GLU A 171 -10.95 -6.10 3.21
N PHE A 172 -11.61 -6.22 2.06
CA PHE A 172 -11.56 -7.42 1.24
C PHE A 172 -10.12 -7.78 0.83
N LEU A 173 -9.36 -6.81 0.30
CA LEU A 173 -8.00 -7.05 -0.18
C LEU A 173 -7.06 -7.51 0.95
N ILE A 174 -7.11 -6.86 2.11
CA ILE A 174 -6.20 -7.19 3.21
C ILE A 174 -6.60 -8.48 3.91
N LYS A 175 -7.90 -8.78 4.04
CA LYS A 175 -8.37 -10.05 4.63
C LYS A 175 -7.98 -11.26 3.80
N ASN A 176 -8.08 -11.16 2.48
CA ASN A 176 -7.92 -12.30 1.58
C ASN A 176 -6.50 -12.45 1.02
N ILE A 177 -5.56 -11.57 1.36
CA ILE A 177 -4.22 -11.62 0.78
C ILE A 177 -3.47 -12.91 1.11
N TYR A 178 -3.63 -13.42 2.33
CA TYR A 178 -3.02 -14.69 2.73
C TYR A 178 -3.59 -15.86 1.93
N GLU A 179 -4.92 -15.93 1.80
CA GLU A 179 -5.60 -16.97 1.02
C GLU A 179 -5.19 -16.93 -0.46
N MET A 180 -5.01 -15.73 -1.02
CA MET A 180 -4.51 -15.55 -2.38
C MET A 180 -3.09 -16.08 -2.55
N VAL A 181 -2.19 -15.76 -1.61
CA VAL A 181 -0.79 -16.24 -1.63
C VAL A 181 -0.74 -17.75 -1.44
N GLU A 182 -1.52 -18.29 -0.50
CA GLU A 182 -1.58 -19.72 -0.21
C GLU A 182 -2.11 -20.51 -1.41
N THR A 183 -3.18 -20.04 -2.04
CA THR A 183 -3.74 -20.65 -3.24
C THR A 183 -2.75 -20.62 -4.41
N ALA A 184 -2.07 -19.49 -4.63
CA ALA A 184 -1.15 -19.33 -5.74
C ALA A 184 0.15 -20.16 -5.60
N LEU A 185 0.65 -20.34 -4.37
CA LEU A 185 1.95 -20.98 -4.13
C LEU A 185 1.85 -22.44 -3.70
N HIS A 186 0.79 -22.82 -3.00
CA HIS A 186 0.68 -24.12 -2.35
C HIS A 186 -0.47 -24.99 -2.91
N GLN A 187 -1.27 -24.48 -3.85
CA GLN A 187 -2.31 -25.25 -4.54
C GLN A 187 -2.09 -25.30 -6.06
N ASP A 188 -2.70 -26.31 -6.68
CA ASP A 188 -2.68 -26.46 -8.15
C ASP A 188 -3.77 -25.59 -8.79
N ILE A 189 -3.37 -24.41 -9.26
CA ILE A 189 -4.24 -23.42 -9.90
C ILE A 189 -4.86 -23.89 -11.23
N HIS A 190 -4.47 -25.07 -11.75
CA HIS A 190 -5.09 -25.68 -12.92
C HIS A 190 -6.25 -26.61 -12.57
N GLN A 191 -6.46 -26.92 -11.29
CA GLN A 191 -7.59 -27.74 -10.86
C GLN A 191 -8.86 -26.91 -10.76
N SER A 192 -9.93 -27.39 -11.40
CA SER A 192 -11.24 -26.74 -11.39
C SER A 192 -11.80 -26.55 -9.98
N THR A 193 -11.52 -27.47 -9.06
CA THR A 193 -11.95 -27.41 -7.66
C THR A 193 -11.25 -26.28 -6.89
N VAL A 194 -9.97 -26.02 -7.15
CA VAL A 194 -9.22 -24.91 -6.56
C VAL A 194 -9.76 -23.58 -7.08
N ILE A 195 -9.96 -23.47 -8.41
CA ILE A 195 -10.53 -22.28 -9.05
C ILE A 195 -11.93 -21.98 -8.49
N GLN A 196 -12.79 -22.98 -8.37
CA GLN A 196 -14.15 -22.82 -7.84
C GLN A 196 -14.16 -22.35 -6.38
N LYS A 197 -13.30 -22.91 -5.53
CA LYS A 197 -13.18 -22.48 -4.14
C LYS A 197 -12.72 -21.03 -4.04
N PHE A 198 -11.69 -20.66 -4.80
CA PHE A 198 -11.19 -19.30 -4.81
C PHE A 198 -12.24 -18.30 -5.34
N ALA A 199 -12.95 -18.66 -6.41
CA ALA A 199 -14.02 -17.83 -6.96
C ALA A 199 -15.16 -17.57 -5.98
N GLN A 200 -15.47 -18.52 -5.09
CA GLN A 200 -16.47 -18.32 -4.01
C GLN A 200 -16.01 -17.31 -2.96
N ILE A 201 -14.71 -17.12 -2.78
CA ILE A 201 -14.13 -16.15 -1.82
C ILE A 201 -14.14 -14.75 -2.43
N VAL A 202 -13.78 -14.63 -3.71
CA VAL A 202 -13.74 -13.34 -4.41
C VAL A 202 -15.15 -12.81 -4.69
N ASP A 203 -16.14 -13.71 -4.83
CA ASP A 203 -17.59 -13.45 -4.97
C ASP A 203 -18.00 -12.66 -6.22
N ASN A 204 -17.15 -11.77 -6.74
CA ASN A 204 -17.39 -10.99 -7.95
C ASN A 204 -16.10 -10.79 -8.78
N GLN A 205 -16.20 -10.10 -9.91
CA GLN A 205 -15.10 -9.93 -10.87
C GLN A 205 -14.29 -8.63 -10.63
N GLU A 206 -14.83 -7.65 -9.89
CA GLU A 206 -14.18 -6.37 -9.59
C GLU A 206 -13.29 -6.44 -8.35
#